data_AF-A0A352GL38-F1
#
_entry.id   AF-A0A352GL38-F1
#
_cell.length_a   1.000
_cell.length_b   1.000
_cell.length_c   1.000
_cell.angle_alpha   90.00
_cell.angle_beta   90.00
_cell.angle_gamma   90.00
#
_symmetry.space_group_name_H-M   'P 1'
#
loop_
_entity.id
_entity.type
_entity.pdbx_description
1 polymer ?
#
loop_
_entity_poly.entity_id
_entity_poly.type
_entity_poly.pdbx_seq_one_letter_code
_entity_poly.pdbx_strand_id
1 'polypeptide(L)' 'MIAQGSGIPSVLEIASADQIADAHDFIRNQPGPRFLWCRVLPGDPTAFKRNFNPAECRIAFRNAYLGA' A
#
# COMPACT_ATOMS: atom_id res chain seq x y z
N MET A 1 1.68 21.63 -4.42
CA MET A 1 1.82 20.15 -4.45
C MET A 1 1.31 19.63 -5.80
N ILE A 2 1.93 18.62 -6.44
CA ILE A 2 1.53 18.15 -7.79
C ILE A 2 0.04 17.80 -7.85
N ALA A 3 -0.48 17.07 -6.87
CA ALA A 3 -1.90 16.67 -6.84
C ALA A 3 -2.89 17.85 -6.92
N GLN A 4 -2.65 18.92 -6.15
CA GLN A 4 -3.48 20.14 -6.23
C GLN A 4 -3.37 20.82 -7.60
N GLY A 5 -2.15 20.89 -8.16
CA GLY A 5 -1.93 21.43 -9.50
C GLY A 5 -2.54 20.58 -10.62
N SER A 6 -2.79 19.29 -10.35
CA SER A 6 -3.46 18.34 -11.25
C SER A 6 -4.98 18.26 -11.02
N GLY A 7 -5.57 19.21 -10.31
CA GLY A 7 -7.02 19.27 -10.09
C GLY A 7 -7.56 18.33 -9.01
N ILE A 8 -6.70 17.83 -8.11
CA ILE A 8 -7.10 17.04 -6.94
C ILE A 8 -6.92 17.91 -5.68
N PRO A 9 -7.93 18.70 -5.28
CA PRO A 9 -7.82 19.63 -4.16
C PRO A 9 -7.76 18.90 -2.81
N SER A 10 -8.36 17.72 -2.73
CA SER A 10 -8.42 16.89 -1.52
C SER A 10 -7.11 16.13 -1.33
N VAL A 11 -6.24 16.68 -0.49
CA VAL A 11 -4.92 16.13 -0.19
C VAL A 11 -4.77 15.89 1.32
N LEU A 12 -4.20 14.74 1.70
CA LEU A 12 -3.74 14.45 3.05
C LEU A 12 -2.32 13.90 3.03
N GLU A 13 -1.45 14.38 3.92
CA GLU A 13 -0.12 13.84 4.13
C GLU A 13 -0.07 13.07 5.45
N ILE A 14 0.53 11.88 5.43
CA ILE A 14 0.84 11.09 6.63
C ILE A 14 2.35 10.88 6.75
N ALA A 15 2.87 11.21 7.93
CA ALA A 15 4.29 11.12 8.28
C ALA A 15 4.58 9.99 9.28
N SER A 16 3.56 9.41 9.90
CA SER A 16 3.68 8.36 10.91
C SER A 16 2.52 7.37 10.85
N ALA A 17 2.72 6.19 11.43
CA ALA A 17 1.73 5.10 11.42
C ALA A 17 0.43 5.44 12.18
N ASP A 18 0.52 6.31 13.19
CA ASP A 18 -0.64 6.68 14.03
C ASP A 18 -1.71 7.43 13.22
N GLN A 19 -1.33 8.02 12.08
CA GLN A 19 -2.22 8.77 11.20
C GLN A 19 -2.96 7.90 10.18
N ILE A 20 -2.76 6.57 10.21
CA ILE A 20 -3.39 5.64 9.26
C ILE A 20 -4.91 5.60 9.44
N ALA A 21 -5.42 5.69 10.67
CA ALA A 21 -6.86 5.69 10.93
C ALA A 21 -7.53 6.93 10.31
N ASP A 22 -6.93 8.10 10.50
CA ASP A 22 -7.42 9.36 9.92
C ASP A 22 -7.35 9.32 8.38
N ALA A 23 -6.29 8.73 7.82
CA ALA A 23 -6.14 8.55 6.38
C ALA A 23 -7.18 7.58 5.79
N HIS A 24 -7.53 6.53 6.52
CA HIS A 24 -8.61 5.63 6.14
C HIS A 24 -9.94 6.39 6.03
N ASP A 25 -10.27 7.18 7.05
CA ASP A 25 -11.52 7.94 7.09
C ASP A 25 -11.56 9.05 6.05
N PHE A 26 -10.41 9.70 5.79
CA PHE A 26 -10.25 10.63 4.69
C PHE A 26 -10.60 9.97 3.35
N ILE A 27 -10.13 8.75 3.07
CA ILE A 27 -10.46 8.08 1.79
C ILE A 27 -11.93 7.65 1.75
N ARG A 28 -12.47 7.09 2.84
CA ARG A 28 -13.79 6.45 2.81
C ARG A 28 -14.99 7.39 2.91
N ASN A 29 -14.88 8.47 3.68
CA ASN A 29 -16.06 9.17 4.17
C ASN A 29 -16.50 10.37 3.32
N GLN A 30 -15.86 10.64 2.17
CA GLN A 30 -16.28 11.71 1.27
C GLN A 30 -16.18 11.28 -0.20
N PRO A 31 -17.06 11.80 -1.06
CA PRO A 31 -17.02 11.53 -2.49
C PRO A 31 -15.88 12.27 -3.20
N GLY A 32 -15.48 11.75 -4.37
CA GLY A 32 -14.55 12.40 -5.30
C GLY A 32 -13.09 11.93 -5.19
N PRO A 33 -12.22 12.38 -6.10
CA PRO A 33 -10.82 12.01 -6.12
C PRO A 33 -10.08 12.60 -4.90
N ARG A 34 -9.31 11.77 -4.22
CA ARG A 34 -8.50 12.17 -3.07
C ARG A 34 -7.07 11.66 -3.23
N PHE A 35 -6.12 12.45 -2.78
CA PHE A 35 -4.70 12.13 -2.84
C PHE A 35 -4.14 11.96 -1.43
N LEU A 36 -3.60 10.78 -1.15
CA LEU A 36 -2.88 10.49 0.09
C LEU A 36 -1.38 10.46 -0.19
N TRP A 37 -0.63 11.36 0.44
CA TRP A 37 0.82 11.36 0.43
C TRP A 37 1.32 10.60 1.65
N CYS A 38 1.86 9.40 1.45
CA CYS A 38 2.45 8.60 2.52
C CYS A 38 3.97 8.68 2.44
N ARG A 39 4.63 9.19 3.50
CA ARG A 39 6.09 9.14 3.58
C ARG A 39 6.53 7.71 3.90
N VAL A 40 7.35 7.13 3.03
CA VAL A 40 8.00 5.85 3.29
C VAL A 40 9.21 6.10 4.18
N LEU A 41 9.33 5.33 5.28
CA LEU A 41 10.50 5.37 6.16
C LEU A 41 11.76 4.98 5.37
N PRO A 42 12.93 5.59 5.65
CA PRO A 42 14.19 5.26 4.98
C PRO A 42 14.81 3.93 5.44
N GLY A 43 14.05 3.09 6.15
CA GLY A 43 14.50 1.79 6.65
C GLY A 43 14.27 0.66 5.65
N ASP A 44 14.68 -0.55 6.05
CA ASP A 44 14.40 -1.74 5.25
C ASP A 44 12.89 -1.87 4.97
N PRO A 45 12.52 -2.31 3.77
CA PRO A 45 11.12 -2.52 3.44
C PRO A 45 10.49 -3.50 4.43
N THR A 46 9.18 -3.34 4.65
CA THR A 46 8.44 -4.25 5.54
C THR A 46 8.65 -5.70 5.10
N ALA A 47 8.73 -6.63 6.06
CA ALA A 47 8.82 -8.05 5.76
C ALA A 47 7.61 -8.46 4.91
N PHE A 48 7.84 -8.72 3.63
CA PHE A 48 6.77 -9.15 2.74
C PHE A 48 6.29 -10.52 3.18
N LYS A 49 4.99 -10.68 3.44
CA LYS A 49 4.38 -12.01 3.69
C LYS A 49 4.49 -12.93 2.46
N ARG A 50 4.80 -12.38 1.30
CA ARG A 50 4.87 -13.10 0.02
C ARG A 50 6.30 -13.58 -0.20
N ASN A 51 6.44 -14.89 -0.40
CA ASN A 51 7.69 -15.47 -0.83
C ASN A 51 7.96 -15.11 -2.30
N PHE A 52 9.10 -14.47 -2.56
CA PHE A 52 9.54 -14.14 -3.91
C PHE A 52 10.65 -15.06 -4.42
N ASN A 53 11.05 -16.09 -3.66
CA ASN A 53 12.00 -17.09 -4.12
C ASN A 53 11.37 -17.94 -5.24
N PRO A 54 11.86 -17.87 -6.49
CA PRO A 54 11.25 -18.57 -7.61
C PRO A 54 11.32 -20.10 -7.47
N ALA A 55 12.36 -20.63 -6.81
CA ALA A 55 12.49 -22.08 -6.61
C ALA A 55 11.40 -22.62 -5.67
N GLU A 56 11.17 -21.93 -4.55
CA GLU A 56 10.14 -22.30 -3.58
C GLU A 56 8.74 -22.10 -4.15
N CYS A 57 8.50 -21.01 -4.89
CA CYS A 57 7.23 -20.76 -5.58
C CYS A 57 6.92 -21.84 -6.63
N ARG A 58 7.93 -22.33 -7.36
CA ARG A 58 7.75 -23.43 -8.32
C ARG A 58 7.35 -24.73 -7.63
N ILE A 59 7.94 -25.02 -6.47
CA ILE A 59 7.59 -26.20 -5.67
C ILE A 59 6.16 -26.05 -5.13
N ALA A 60 5.83 -24.90 -4.55
CA ALA A 60 4.50 -24.63 -4.02
C ALA A 60 3.41 -24.76 -5.10
N PHE A 61 3.66 -24.22 -6.30
CA PHE A 61 2.76 -24.38 -7.44
C PHE A 61 2.59 -25.85 -7.84
N ARG A 62 3.70 -26.59 -7.96
CA ARG A 62 3.66 -28.02 -8.31
C ARG A 62 2.87 -28.82 -7.28
N ASN A 63 3.09 -28.61 -5.98
CA ASN A 63 2.40 -29.34 -4.93
C ASN A 63 0.90 -29.07 -4.97
N ALA A 64 0.52 -27.79 -5.10
CA ALA A 64 -0.88 -27.40 -5.26
C ALA A 64 -1.51 -28.03 -6.51
N TYR A 65 -0.80 -28.08 -7.63
CA TYR A 65 -1.28 -28.73 -8.87
C TYR A 65 -1.47 -30.25 -8.72
N LEU A 66 -0.62 -30.90 -7.91
CA LEU A 66 -0.68 -32.34 -7.64
C LEU A 66 -1.63 -32.70 -6.48
N GLY A 67 -2.22 -31.72 -5.79
CA GLY A 67 -3.11 -31.94 -4.65
C GLY A 67 -2.41 -32.47 -3.39
N ALA A 68 -1.10 -32.19 -3.24
CA ALA A 68 -0.29 -32.56 -2.08
C ALA A 68 -0.11 -31.39 -1.09
#